data_AF-S2EC20-F1
#
_entry.id   AF-S2EC20-F1
#
_cell.length_a   1.000
_cell.length_b   1.000
_cell.length_c   1.000
_cell.angle_alpha   90.00
_cell.angle_beta   90.00
_cell.angle_gamma   90.00
#
_symmetry.space_group_name_H-M   'P 1'
#
loop_
_entity.id
_entity.type
_entity.pdbx_description
1 polymer ?
#
loop_
_entity_poly.entity_id
_entity_poly.type
_entity_poly.pdbx_seq_one_letter_code
_entity_poly.pdbx_strand_id
1 'polypeptide(L)'
;MQIMKSKTLRSAMFSMVFLMLVTGALYLFVSTQEIADASQEFNDNVGKTQEFPNGAFIETAFFAAVGAAYIPIGVWATISKHTSKIPYILAIGGSMSLIILYVLSRTVDIPLVGQQDDVGFIDILSKVLQAGIIAVSAYIIVSIRRDKKLSLLA
;
A
#
# COMPACT_ATOMS: atom_id res chain seq x y z
N MET A 1 -25.07 23.75 -4.83
CA MET A 1 -24.06 22.91 -5.54
C MET A 1 -22.76 22.71 -4.73
N GLN A 2 -22.20 23.73 -4.05
CA GLN A 2 -20.98 23.58 -3.23
C GLN A 2 -21.09 22.56 -2.07
N ILE A 3 -22.24 22.49 -1.38
CA ILE A 3 -22.44 21.58 -0.22
C ILE A 3 -22.41 20.10 -0.63
N MET A 4 -22.86 19.77 -1.84
CA MET A 4 -22.87 18.39 -2.34
C MET A 4 -21.45 17.93 -2.69
N LYS A 5 -20.64 18.85 -3.23
CA LYS A 5 -19.23 18.60 -3.62
C LYS A 5 -18.32 18.32 -2.41
N SER A 6 -18.54 19.01 -1.28
CA SER A 6 -17.77 18.80 -0.07
C SER A 6 -18.07 17.44 0.61
N LYS A 7 -19.33 16.97 0.52
CA LYS A 7 -19.73 15.64 1.00
C LYS A 7 -19.09 14.53 0.18
N THR A 8 -19.13 14.62 -1.15
CA THR A 8 -18.51 13.62 -2.05
C THR A 8 -17.00 13.56 -1.85
N LEU A 9 -16.33 14.70 -1.69
CA LEU A 9 -14.88 14.73 -1.45
C LEU A 9 -14.51 14.12 -0.10
N ARG A 10 -15.28 14.39 0.96
CA ARG A 10 -15.08 13.77 2.27
C ARG A 10 -15.33 12.25 2.21
N SER A 11 -16.34 11.80 1.49
CA SER A 11 -16.60 10.36 1.27
C SER A 11 -15.45 9.68 0.52
N ALA A 12 -14.91 10.32 -0.52
CA ALA A 12 -13.74 9.82 -1.25
C ALA A 12 -12.50 9.70 -0.33
N MET A 13 -12.26 10.67 0.56
CA MET A 13 -11.18 10.59 1.53
C MET A 13 -11.34 9.41 2.48
N PHE A 14 -12.54 9.18 3.03
CA PHE A 14 -12.79 8.02 3.88
C PHE A 14 -12.66 6.70 3.12
N SER A 15 -13.11 6.65 1.86
CA SER A 15 -12.94 5.47 1.01
C SER A 15 -11.47 5.16 0.77
N MET A 16 -10.65 6.16 0.44
CA MET A 16 -9.21 6.00 0.30
C MET A 16 -8.56 5.47 1.59
N VAL A 17 -8.88 6.07 2.74
CA VAL A 17 -8.33 5.64 4.04
C VAL A 17 -8.73 4.20 4.34
N PHE A 18 -9.98 3.82 4.07
CA PHE A 18 -10.44 2.44 4.22
C PHE A 18 -9.64 1.48 3.32
N LEU A 19 -9.43 1.82 2.05
CA LEU A 19 -8.62 1.01 1.13
C LEU A 19 -7.17 0.86 1.63
N MET A 20 -6.58 1.92 2.16
CA MET A 20 -5.23 1.88 2.74
C MET A 20 -5.16 1.00 3.99
N LEU A 21 -6.15 1.06 4.87
CA LEU A 21 -6.21 0.22 6.06
C LEU A 21 -6.37 -1.26 5.68
N VAL A 22 -7.25 -1.58 4.72
CA VAL A 22 -7.41 -2.95 4.23
C VAL A 22 -6.12 -3.45 3.57
N THR A 23 -5.48 -2.62 2.75
CA THR A 23 -4.20 -2.97 2.09
C THR A 23 -3.09 -3.16 3.13
N GLY A 24 -3.01 -2.29 4.13
CA GLY A 24 -2.03 -2.41 5.21
C GLY A 24 -2.24 -3.65 6.07
N ALA A 25 -3.49 -3.98 6.39
CA ALA A 25 -3.83 -5.22 7.10
C ALA A 25 -3.46 -6.46 6.29
N LEU A 26 -3.71 -6.45 4.97
CA LEU A 26 -3.28 -7.54 4.09
C LEU A 26 -1.76 -7.72 4.10
N TYR A 27 -0.98 -6.63 4.04
CA TYR A 27 0.48 -6.73 4.08
C TYR A 27 1.03 -7.18 5.42
N LEU A 28 0.42 -6.76 6.53
CA LEU A 28 0.77 -7.29 7.85
C LEU A 28 0.42 -8.77 7.96
N PHE A 29 -0.70 -9.20 7.40
CA PHE A 29 -1.08 -10.60 7.37
C PHE A 29 -0.09 -11.45 6.56
N VAL A 30 0.30 -10.99 5.36
CA VAL A 30 1.35 -11.65 4.56
C VAL A 30 2.64 -11.76 5.36
N SER A 31 3.09 -10.66 5.98
CA SER A 31 4.27 -10.67 6.84
C SER A 31 4.18 -11.68 7.99
N THR A 32 3.00 -11.88 8.60
CA THR A 32 2.84 -12.91 9.64
C THR A 32 2.89 -14.34 9.12
N GLN A 33 2.43 -14.58 7.88
CA GLN A 33 2.53 -15.90 7.25
C GLN A 33 3.99 -16.24 6.94
N GLU A 34 4.72 -15.31 6.33
CA GLU A 34 6.16 -15.48 6.04
C GLU A 34 6.97 -15.80 7.30
N ILE A 35 6.67 -15.16 8.44
CA ILE A 35 7.31 -15.47 9.73
C ILE A 35 6.96 -16.89 10.21
N ALA A 36 5.71 -17.30 10.05
CA ALA A 36 5.25 -18.63 10.48
C ALA A 36 5.94 -19.73 9.64
N ASP A 37 6.02 -19.52 8.33
CA ASP A 37 6.64 -20.45 7.40
C ASP A 37 8.15 -20.55 7.64
N ALA A 38 8.84 -19.41 7.81
CA ALA A 38 10.26 -19.39 8.15
C ALA A 38 10.56 -20.05 9.52
N SER A 39 9.67 -19.88 10.51
CA SER A 39 9.78 -20.51 11.82
C SER A 39 9.57 -22.03 11.74
N GLN A 40 8.63 -22.48 10.90
CA GLN A 40 8.39 -23.90 10.67
C GLN A 40 9.57 -24.55 9.94
N GLU A 41 10.08 -23.91 8.88
CA GLU A 41 11.25 -24.39 8.15
C GLU A 41 12.50 -24.48 9.05
N PHE A 42 12.68 -23.50 9.94
CA PHE A 42 13.73 -23.54 10.95
C PHE A 42 13.59 -24.75 11.87
N ASN A 43 12.38 -25.01 12.39
CA ASN A 43 12.08 -26.13 13.28
C ASN A 43 12.27 -27.50 12.60
N ASP A 44 11.86 -27.63 11.33
CA ASP A 44 11.99 -28.86 10.56
C ASP A 44 13.46 -29.17 10.19
N ASN A 45 14.32 -28.15 10.17
CA ASN A 45 15.75 -28.27 9.84
C ASN A 45 16.70 -28.09 11.03
N VAL A 46 16.19 -28.15 12.27
CA VAL A 46 17.02 -28.08 13.49
C VAL A 46 18.11 -29.16 13.44
N GLY A 47 19.37 -28.73 13.37
CA GLY A 47 20.55 -29.61 13.31
C GLY A 47 21.21 -29.75 11.93
N LYS A 48 20.68 -29.11 10.87
CA LYS A 48 21.36 -28.97 9.57
C LYS A 48 21.91 -27.54 9.40
N THR A 49 22.97 -27.37 8.61
CA THR A 49 23.56 -26.06 8.31
C THR A 49 22.51 -25.20 7.62
N GLN A 50 21.95 -24.24 8.34
CA GLN A 50 20.95 -23.32 7.82
C GLN A 50 21.65 -22.17 7.09
N GLU A 51 21.40 -22.05 5.79
CA GLU A 51 21.49 -20.76 5.14
C GLU A 51 20.27 -19.97 5.61
N PHE A 52 20.45 -19.02 6.53
CA PHE A 52 19.38 -18.08 6.85
C PHE A 52 18.93 -17.43 5.55
N PRO A 53 17.66 -17.60 5.12
CA PRO A 53 17.19 -16.98 3.90
C PRO A 53 17.02 -15.49 4.19
N ASN A 54 18.09 -14.72 4.01
CA ASN A 54 18.08 -13.26 4.17
C ASN A 54 16.94 -12.62 3.34
N GLY A 55 16.52 -13.24 2.25
CA GLY A 55 15.38 -12.82 1.43
C GLY A 55 14.05 -12.80 2.20
N ALA A 56 13.69 -13.89 2.89
CA ALA A 56 12.40 -13.99 3.60
C ALA A 56 12.28 -12.98 4.75
N PHE A 57 13.39 -12.72 5.46
CA PHE A 57 13.43 -11.71 6.52
C PHE A 57 13.28 -10.28 5.96
N ILE A 58 13.93 -9.98 4.84
CA ILE A 58 13.84 -8.67 4.17
C ILE A 58 12.44 -8.44 3.62
N GLU A 59 11.83 -9.45 3.00
CA GLU A 59 10.46 -9.40 2.47
C GLU A 59 9.44 -9.17 3.59
N THR A 60 9.56 -9.93 4.68
CA THR A 60 8.76 -9.76 5.90
C THR A 60 8.86 -8.34 6.44
N ALA A 61 10.08 -7.84 6.66
CA ALA A 61 10.31 -6.50 7.20
C ALA A 61 9.77 -5.41 6.26
N PHE A 62 9.90 -5.61 4.95
CA PHE A 62 9.38 -4.70 3.92
C PHE A 62 7.86 -4.62 3.98
N PHE A 63 7.14 -5.74 3.93
CA PHE A 63 5.68 -5.74 3.99
C PHE A 63 5.14 -5.23 5.33
N ALA A 64 5.80 -5.56 6.44
CA ALA A 64 5.46 -5.00 7.75
C ALA A 64 5.62 -3.48 7.76
N ALA A 65 6.73 -2.95 7.23
CA ALA A 65 6.98 -1.52 7.17
C ALA A 65 5.96 -0.80 6.28
N VAL A 66 5.62 -1.36 5.13
CA VAL A 66 4.59 -0.82 4.23
C VAL A 66 3.21 -0.82 4.90
N GLY A 67 2.82 -1.94 5.51
CA GLY A 67 1.56 -2.07 6.21
C GLY A 67 1.43 -1.07 7.35
N ALA A 68 2.50 -0.90 8.13
CA ALA A 68 2.57 0.11 9.18
C ALA A 68 2.52 1.54 8.64
N ALA A 69 3.17 1.83 7.50
CA ALA A 69 3.22 3.17 6.89
C ALA A 69 1.86 3.63 6.33
N TYR A 70 0.99 2.73 5.90
CA TYR A 70 -0.35 3.08 5.43
C TYR A 70 -1.23 3.72 6.52
N ILE A 71 -1.01 3.36 7.79
CA ILE A 71 -1.77 3.88 8.95
C ILE A 71 -1.55 5.39 9.16
N PRO A 72 -0.32 5.90 9.40
CA PRO A 72 -0.08 7.32 9.63
C PRO A 72 -0.42 8.17 8.40
N ILE A 73 -0.24 7.66 7.17
CA ILE A 73 -0.64 8.39 5.96
C ILE A 73 -2.18 8.54 5.90
N GLY A 74 -2.92 7.48 6.24
CA GLY A 74 -4.40 7.53 6.32
C GLY A 74 -4.91 8.50 7.40
N VAL A 75 -4.27 8.49 8.57
CA VAL A 75 -4.57 9.46 9.64
C VAL A 75 -4.27 10.89 9.17
N TRP A 76 -3.13 11.12 8.52
CA TRP A 76 -2.76 12.43 7.99
C TRP A 76 -3.78 12.92 6.94
N ALA A 77 -4.21 12.06 6.02
CA ALA A 77 -5.25 12.39 5.05
C ALA A 77 -6.57 12.83 5.72
N THR A 78 -6.91 12.25 6.86
CA THR A 78 -8.13 12.57 7.62
C THR A 78 -8.02 13.90 8.37
N ILE A 79 -6.85 14.18 8.97
CA ILE A 79 -6.61 15.42 9.72
C ILE A 79 -6.48 16.63 8.78
N SER A 80 -5.70 16.49 7.71
CA SER A 80 -5.41 17.59 6.77
C SER A 80 -6.55 17.92 5.80
N LYS A 81 -7.56 17.03 5.69
CA LYS A 81 -8.74 17.20 4.84
C LYS A 81 -8.37 17.74 3.45
N HIS A 82 -8.84 18.95 3.12
CA HIS A 82 -8.72 19.56 1.79
C HIS A 82 -7.49 20.45 1.63
N THR A 83 -6.72 20.67 2.68
CA THR A 83 -5.68 21.71 2.71
C THR A 83 -4.40 21.24 2.01
N SER A 84 -4.04 19.96 2.20
CA SER A 84 -2.81 19.37 1.69
C SER A 84 -3.06 18.27 0.67
N LYS A 85 -2.30 18.30 -0.44
CA LYS A 85 -2.30 17.24 -1.46
C LYS A 85 -1.32 16.12 -1.13
N ILE A 86 -0.43 16.34 -0.15
CA ILE A 86 0.73 15.49 0.14
C ILE A 86 0.32 14.05 0.49
N PRO A 87 -0.66 13.80 1.37
CA PRO A 87 -1.04 12.43 1.74
C PRO A 87 -1.49 11.60 0.53
N TYR A 88 -2.20 12.24 -0.41
CA TYR A 88 -2.68 11.61 -1.65
C TYR A 88 -1.55 11.33 -2.64
N ILE A 89 -0.54 12.20 -2.72
CA ILE A 89 0.65 11.98 -3.55
C ILE A 89 1.47 10.81 -2.98
N LEU A 90 1.66 10.76 -1.66
CA LEU A 90 2.37 9.66 -0.99
C LEU A 90 1.65 8.33 -1.19
N ALA A 91 0.31 8.31 -1.11
CA ALA A 91 -0.46 7.10 -1.36
C ALA A 91 -0.33 6.62 -2.81
N ILE A 92 -0.39 7.51 -3.80
CA ILE A 92 -0.14 7.15 -5.21
C ILE A 92 1.28 6.62 -5.39
N GLY A 93 2.28 7.35 -4.90
CA GLY A 93 3.69 6.96 -5.03
C GLY A 93 3.97 5.61 -4.38
N GLY A 94 3.50 5.41 -3.14
CA GLY A 94 3.65 4.14 -2.43
C GLY A 94 2.98 2.98 -3.14
N SER A 95 1.72 3.13 -3.54
CA SER A 95 0.99 2.09 -4.30
C SER A 95 1.64 1.80 -5.66
N MET A 96 2.10 2.82 -6.39
CA MET A 96 2.81 2.59 -7.65
C MET A 96 4.13 1.84 -7.44
N SER A 97 4.93 2.23 -6.46
CA SER A 97 6.19 1.57 -6.16
C SER A 97 5.98 0.09 -5.82
N LEU A 98 4.93 -0.24 -5.08
CA LEU A 98 4.58 -1.63 -4.75
C LEU A 98 4.15 -2.44 -5.99
N ILE A 99 3.35 -1.86 -6.88
CA ILE A 99 3.00 -2.50 -8.16
C ILE A 99 4.26 -2.73 -9.00
N ILE A 100 5.15 -1.74 -9.10
CA ILE A 100 6.39 -1.84 -9.88
C ILE A 100 7.29 -2.93 -9.27
N LEU A 101 7.49 -2.93 -7.96
CA LEU A 101 8.29 -3.95 -7.27
C LEU A 101 7.72 -5.35 -7.49
N TYR A 102 6.40 -5.52 -7.48
CA TYR A 102 5.77 -6.78 -7.81
C TYR A 102 6.03 -7.22 -9.25
N VAL A 103 5.90 -6.31 -10.23
CA VAL A 103 6.21 -6.67 -11.64
C VAL A 103 7.68 -7.04 -11.79
N LEU A 104 8.58 -6.31 -11.11
CA LEU A 104 10.00 -6.61 -11.13
C LEU A 104 10.31 -7.97 -10.49
N SER A 105 9.69 -8.33 -9.37
CA SER A 105 9.92 -9.63 -8.71
C SER A 105 9.44 -10.83 -9.52
N ARG A 106 8.66 -10.59 -10.57
CA ARG A 106 8.18 -11.61 -11.53
C ARG A 106 8.97 -11.66 -12.84
N THR A 107 9.77 -10.64 -13.13
CA THR A 107 10.45 -10.50 -14.43
C THR A 107 11.96 -10.53 -14.31
N VAL A 108 12.48 -10.24 -13.12
CA VAL A 108 13.90 -10.22 -12.81
C VAL A 108 14.07 -10.89 -11.46
N ASP A 109 15.10 -11.71 -11.32
CA ASP A 109 15.46 -12.31 -10.05
C ASP A 109 16.01 -11.20 -9.13
N ILE A 110 15.13 -10.59 -8.32
CA ILE A 110 15.53 -9.49 -7.43
C ILE A 110 15.96 -10.09 -6.09
N PRO A 111 17.21 -9.83 -5.65
CA PRO A 111 17.72 -10.36 -4.39
C PRO A 111 16.98 -9.87 -3.13
N LEU A 112 16.05 -8.90 -3.24
CA LEU A 112 15.25 -8.39 -2.12
C LEU A 112 13.94 -9.16 -1.85
N VAL A 113 13.35 -9.78 -2.86
CA VAL A 113 12.00 -10.41 -2.77
C VAL A 113 11.99 -11.82 -3.38
N GLY A 114 13.09 -12.25 -4.00
CA GLY A 114 13.16 -13.49 -4.75
C GLY A 114 12.33 -13.45 -6.03
N GLN A 115 12.60 -14.37 -6.94
CA GLN A 115 11.71 -14.63 -8.06
C GLN A 115 10.51 -15.45 -7.58
N GLN A 116 9.32 -14.86 -7.65
CA GLN A 116 8.08 -15.59 -7.40
C GLN A 116 7.48 -16.00 -8.75
N ASP A 117 7.21 -17.27 -9.00
CA ASP A 117 6.61 -17.71 -10.29
C ASP A 117 5.07 -17.88 -10.20
N ASP A 118 4.52 -18.07 -9.00
CA ASP A 118 3.07 -18.30 -8.79
C ASP A 118 2.30 -17.05 -8.37
N VAL A 119 1.22 -16.71 -9.09
CA VAL A 119 0.37 -15.55 -8.75
C VAL A 119 -0.71 -15.99 -7.76
N GLY A 120 -0.61 -15.55 -6.51
CA GLY A 120 -1.59 -15.83 -5.48
C GLY A 120 -2.85 -14.96 -5.56
N PHE A 121 -3.94 -15.41 -4.95
CA PHE A 121 -5.15 -14.58 -4.77
C PHE A 121 -4.87 -13.28 -4.01
N ILE A 122 -4.03 -13.36 -2.95
CA ILE A 122 -3.63 -12.21 -2.14
C ILE A 122 -2.83 -11.20 -2.98
N ASP A 123 -2.02 -11.69 -3.91
CA ASP A 123 -1.33 -10.82 -4.86
C ASP A 123 -2.33 -10.02 -5.67
N ILE A 124 -3.21 -10.69 -6.41
CA ILE A 124 -4.18 -9.99 -7.27
C ILE A 124 -5.02 -9.00 -6.45
N LEU A 125 -5.51 -9.43 -5.30
CA LEU A 125 -6.32 -8.59 -4.41
C LEU A 125 -5.55 -7.32 -3.98
N SER A 126 -4.30 -7.45 -3.56
CA SER A 126 -3.49 -6.29 -3.13
C SER A 126 -3.26 -5.29 -4.27
N LYS A 127 -3.10 -5.74 -5.52
CA LYS A 127 -2.87 -4.86 -6.68
C LYS A 127 -4.17 -4.16 -7.11
N VAL A 128 -5.30 -4.85 -7.03
CA VAL A 128 -6.63 -4.24 -7.24
C VAL A 128 -6.90 -3.14 -6.21
N LEU A 129 -6.61 -3.40 -4.93
CA LEU A 129 -6.74 -2.40 -3.87
C LEU A 129 -5.82 -1.19 -4.10
N GLN A 130 -4.57 -1.43 -4.50
CA GLN A 130 -3.62 -0.36 -4.85
C GLN A 130 -4.08 0.47 -6.04
N ALA A 131 -4.63 -0.15 -7.08
CA ALA A 131 -5.23 0.56 -8.21
C ALA A 131 -6.41 1.44 -7.74
N GLY A 132 -7.23 0.93 -6.82
CA GLY A 132 -8.28 1.71 -6.15
C GLY A 132 -7.74 2.91 -5.39
N ILE A 133 -6.68 2.73 -4.58
CA ILE A 133 -6.01 3.81 -3.85
C ILE A 133 -5.53 4.90 -4.82
N ILE A 134 -4.89 4.50 -5.93
CA ILE A 134 -4.38 5.42 -6.96
C ILE A 134 -5.53 6.22 -7.58
N ALA A 135 -6.60 5.53 -8.02
CA ALA A 135 -7.75 6.16 -8.67
C ALA A 135 -8.45 7.17 -7.75
N VAL A 136 -8.75 6.78 -6.50
CA VAL A 136 -9.42 7.66 -5.53
C VAL A 136 -8.51 8.83 -5.15
N SER A 137 -7.21 8.58 -4.93
CA SER A 137 -6.24 9.64 -4.60
C SER A 137 -6.10 10.65 -5.74
N ALA A 138 -6.02 10.19 -6.99
CA ALA A 138 -5.98 11.05 -8.16
C ALA A 138 -7.24 11.92 -8.27
N TYR A 139 -8.43 11.32 -8.06
CA TYR A 139 -9.70 12.04 -8.01
C TYR A 139 -9.69 13.15 -6.95
N ILE A 140 -9.24 12.85 -5.72
CA ILE A 140 -9.16 13.83 -4.63
C ILE A 140 -8.24 15.00 -5.01
N ILE A 141 -7.05 14.71 -5.56
CA ILE A 141 -6.10 15.75 -5.99
C ILE A 141 -6.70 16.65 -7.06
N VAL A 142 -7.37 16.08 -8.06
CA VAL A 142 -8.03 16.84 -9.13
C VAL A 142 -9.15 17.71 -8.57
N SER A 143 -9.97 17.18 -7.64
CA SER A 143 -11.02 17.97 -6.98
C SER A 143 -10.44 19.17 -6.22
N ILE A 144 -9.40 18.95 -5.41
CA ILE A 144 -8.72 20.02 -4.66
C ILE A 144 -8.13 21.07 -5.62
N ARG A 145 -7.54 20.65 -6.74
CA ARG A 145 -7.01 21.59 -7.77
C ARG A 145 -8.11 22.44 -8.38
N ARG A 146 -9.26 21.84 -8.71
CA ARG A 146 -10.41 22.57 -9.28
C ARG A 146 -10.97 23.58 -8.29
N ASP A 147 -11.08 23.20 -7.01
CA ASP A 147 -11.62 24.10 -5.98
C ASP A 147 -10.71 25.30 -5.73
N LYS A 148 -9.39 25.09 -5.67
CA LYS A 148 -8.40 26.20 -5.57
C LYS A 148 -8.43 27.13 -6.80
N LYS A 149 -8.62 26.59 -8.01
CA LYS A 149 -8.70 27.42 -9.23
C LYS A 149 -9.96 28.30 -9.22
N LEU A 150 -11.09 27.75 -8.78
CA LEU A 150 -12.36 28.49 -8.71
C LEU A 150 -12.31 29.60 -7.66
N SER A 151 -11.66 29.38 -6.51
CA SER A 151 -11.52 30.43 -5.48
C SER A 151 -10.60 31.58 -5.88
N LEU A 152 -9.73 31.39 -6.87
CA LEU A 152 -8.85 32.45 -7.40
C LEU A 152 -9.52 33.27 -8.50
N LEU A 153 -10.66 32.80 -9.04
CA LEU A 153 -11.38 33.44 -10.15
C LEU A 153 -12.69 34.13 -9.69
N ALA A 154 -13.02 34.02 -8.40
CA ALA A 154 -14.19 34.63 -7.76
C ALA A 154 -13.73 35.78 -6.86
#